data_AF-X1H706-F1
#
_entry.id   AF-X1H706-F1
#
_cell.length_a   1.000
_cell.length_b   1.000
_cell.length_c   1.000
_cell.angle_alpha   90.00
_cell.angle_beta   90.00
_cell.angle_gamma   90.00
#
_symmetry.space_group_name_H-M   'P 1'
#
loop_
_entity.id
_entity.type
_entity.pdbx_description
1 polymer ?
#
loop_
_entity_poly.entity_id
_entity_poly.type
_entity_poly.pdbx_seq_one_letter_code
_entity_poly.pdbx_strand_id
1 'polypeptide(L)'
;DIKVKAEPVIVPPTWNKTEHHQILSQVWGRAAKELGEAEYIFIIGYSLTETDVFFRLLYALGTVSDTPLKKIEVFNPDNSAEIRNRFESLMGSGAIARFDYIPFKFSDSISKIKTYFPSKP
;
A
#
# COMPACT_ATOMS: atom_id res chain seq x y z
N ASP A 1 -19.84 2.14 19.59
CA ASP A 1 -18.78 1.47 20.36
C ASP A 1 -18.31 0.19 19.69
N ILE A 2 -17.10 0.19 19.14
CA ILE A 2 -16.47 -0.99 18.56
C ILE A 2 -15.75 -1.71 19.72
N LYS A 3 -16.30 -2.83 20.19
CA LYS A 3 -15.63 -3.68 21.19
C LYS A 3 -14.46 -4.42 20.52
N VAL A 4 -13.25 -3.94 20.74
CA VAL A 4 -12.01 -4.63 20.32
C VAL A 4 -11.77 -5.78 21.31
N LYS A 5 -11.59 -7.01 20.80
CA LYS A 5 -11.16 -8.16 21.64
C LYS A 5 -9.77 -7.87 22.23
N ALA A 6 -9.56 -8.27 23.48
CA ALA A 6 -8.34 -7.96 24.23
C ALA A 6 -7.07 -8.63 23.68
N GLU A 7 -7.20 -9.70 22.90
CA GLU A 7 -6.07 -10.39 22.29
C GLU A 7 -5.82 -9.90 20.86
N PRO A 8 -4.59 -9.46 20.53
CA PRO A 8 -4.24 -9.05 19.18
C PRO A 8 -4.31 -10.25 18.23
N VAL A 9 -5.03 -10.08 17.12
CA VAL A 9 -5.02 -11.06 16.02
C VAL A 9 -3.75 -10.84 15.22
N ILE A 10 -2.71 -11.62 15.51
CA ILE A 10 -1.51 -11.69 14.69
C ILE A 10 -1.75 -12.76 13.64
N VAL A 11 -1.72 -12.38 12.37
CA VAL A 11 -1.75 -13.35 11.27
C VAL A 11 -0.35 -13.95 11.16
N PRO A 12 -0.17 -15.25 11.44
CA PRO A 12 1.13 -15.86 11.31
C PRO A 12 1.54 -15.89 9.83
N PRO A 13 2.84 -15.82 9.50
CA PRO A 13 3.34 -15.96 8.13
C PRO A 13 3.13 -17.40 7.66
N THR A 14 1.90 -17.73 7.26
CA THR A 14 1.47 -19.07 6.85
C THR A 14 0.83 -18.99 5.46
N TRP A 15 1.13 -20.00 4.63
CA TRP A 15 0.52 -20.13 3.30
C TRP A 15 -0.98 -20.44 3.40
N ASN A 16 -1.38 -21.19 4.43
CA ASN A 16 -2.73 -21.69 4.59
C ASN A 16 -3.55 -20.76 5.48
N LYS A 17 -4.14 -19.72 4.88
CA LYS A 17 -5.03 -18.78 5.59
C LYS A 17 -6.43 -19.34 5.87
N THR A 18 -6.72 -20.60 5.48
CA THR A 18 -8.06 -21.25 5.44
C THR A 18 -8.92 -21.00 6.69
N GLU A 19 -8.34 -21.03 7.89
CA GLU A 19 -9.08 -20.86 9.14
C GLU A 19 -9.38 -19.39 9.51
N HIS A 20 -8.62 -18.43 8.97
CA HIS A 20 -8.83 -16.99 9.23
C HIS A 20 -9.64 -16.29 8.12
N HIS A 21 -10.07 -17.00 7.07
CA HIS A 21 -10.67 -16.41 5.86
C HIS A 21 -11.90 -15.55 6.09
N GLN A 22 -12.75 -15.80 7.09
CA GLN A 22 -14.03 -15.09 7.15
C GLN A 22 -13.90 -13.65 7.65
N ILE A 23 -13.10 -13.43 8.70
CA ILE A 23 -12.86 -12.07 9.23
C ILE A 23 -11.90 -11.31 8.32
N LEU A 24 -10.90 -12.03 7.79
CA LEU A 24 -9.93 -11.46 6.87
C LEU A 24 -10.56 -11.14 5.52
N SER A 25 -11.37 -12.00 4.90
CA SER A 25 -11.94 -11.70 3.56
C SER A 25 -12.65 -10.35 3.48
N GLN A 26 -13.35 -9.93 4.54
CA GLN A 26 -13.98 -8.62 4.61
C GLN A 26 -12.97 -7.47 4.63
N VAL A 27 -11.93 -7.56 5.46
CA VAL A 27 -10.87 -6.54 5.53
C VAL A 27 -10.12 -6.46 4.20
N TRP A 28 -9.84 -7.60 3.57
CA TRP A 28 -9.03 -7.65 2.36
C TRP A 28 -9.86 -7.23 1.14
N GLY A 29 -11.13 -7.63 1.08
CA GLY A 29 -12.06 -7.15 0.05
C GLY A 29 -12.26 -5.63 0.15
N ARG A 30 -12.38 -5.10 1.38
CA ARG A 30 -12.43 -3.65 1.60
C ARG A 30 -11.11 -2.98 1.19
N ALA A 31 -9.96 -3.53 1.56
CA ALA A 31 -8.66 -2.98 1.18
C ALA A 31 -8.45 -2.96 -0.34
N ALA A 32 -8.86 -4.02 -1.05
CA ALA A 32 -8.77 -4.08 -2.52
C ALA A 32 -9.66 -3.01 -3.16
N LYS A 33 -10.89 -2.84 -2.65
CA LYS A 33 -11.81 -1.80 -3.10
C LYS A 33 -11.24 -0.40 -2.89
N GLU A 34 -10.80 -0.08 -1.66
CA GLU A 34 -10.22 1.23 -1.34
C GLU A 34 -8.96 1.51 -2.15
N LEU A 35 -8.13 0.48 -2.38
CA LEU A 35 -6.93 0.62 -3.21
C LEU A 35 -7.29 0.91 -4.68
N GLY A 36 -8.35 0.29 -5.21
CA GLY A 36 -8.80 0.56 -6.58
C GLY A 36 -9.54 1.89 -6.75
N GLU A 37 -10.22 2.36 -5.72
CA GLU A 37 -10.88 3.68 -5.74
C GLU A 37 -9.92 4.84 -5.39
N ALA A 38 -8.67 4.54 -5.00
CA ALA A 38 -7.70 5.54 -4.58
C ALA A 38 -7.12 6.34 -5.75
N GLU A 39 -7.24 7.67 -5.66
CA GLU A 39 -6.55 8.59 -6.57
C GLU A 39 -5.09 8.84 -6.15
N TYR A 40 -4.80 8.73 -4.85
CA TYR A 40 -3.47 8.92 -4.26
C TYR A 40 -3.10 7.72 -3.40
N ILE A 41 -1.94 7.12 -3.67
CA ILE A 41 -1.40 5.99 -2.90
C ILE A 41 -0.06 6.41 -2.30
N PHE A 42 0.06 6.35 -0.98
CA PHE A 42 1.30 6.64 -0.26
C PHE A 42 1.75 5.40 0.50
N ILE A 43 2.98 4.96 0.24
CA ILE A 43 3.57 3.76 0.83
C ILE A 43 4.77 4.22 1.66
N ILE A 44 4.75 4.00 2.99
CA ILE A 44 5.76 4.55 3.89
C ILE A 44 6.46 3.42 4.64
N GLY A 45 7.78 3.34 4.53
CA GLY A 45 8.62 2.40 5.30
C GLY A 45 8.43 0.92 4.93
N TYR A 46 7.89 0.63 3.76
CA TYR A 46 7.65 -0.74 3.29
C TYR A 46 8.71 -1.17 2.28
N SER A 47 9.26 -2.38 2.45
CA SER A 47 10.42 -2.88 1.71
C SER A 47 10.08 -3.76 0.49
N LEU A 48 8.81 -4.14 0.34
CA LEU A 48 8.28 -4.98 -0.75
C LEU A 48 9.19 -6.19 -1.05
N THR A 49 9.43 -7.04 -0.06
CA THR A 49 10.25 -8.24 -0.26
C THR A 49 9.65 -9.15 -1.32
N GLU A 50 10.49 -9.97 -1.99
CA GLU A 50 10.03 -10.85 -3.07
C GLU A 50 8.93 -11.83 -2.63
N THR A 51 8.98 -12.26 -1.37
CA THR A 51 8.02 -13.17 -0.75
C THR A 51 6.67 -12.53 -0.41
N ASP A 52 6.52 -11.21 -0.58
CA ASP A 52 5.24 -10.53 -0.31
C ASP A 52 4.26 -10.69 -1.48
N VAL A 53 3.91 -11.95 -1.75
CA VAL A 53 2.91 -12.35 -2.76
C VAL A 53 1.57 -11.68 -2.45
N PHE A 54 1.28 -11.44 -1.18
CA PHE A 54 0.02 -10.87 -0.78
C PHE A 54 -0.15 -9.43 -1.30
N PHE A 55 0.82 -8.55 -1.04
CA PHE A 55 0.75 -7.17 -1.50
C PHE A 55 0.68 -7.09 -3.03
N ARG A 56 1.43 -7.97 -3.71
CA ARG A 56 1.41 -8.07 -5.18
C ARG A 56 0.02 -8.41 -5.72
N LEU A 57 -0.68 -9.36 -5.09
CA LEU A 57 -2.05 -9.71 -5.45
C LEU A 57 -3.04 -8.57 -5.14
N LEU A 58 -2.89 -7.92 -3.99
CA LEU A 58 -3.74 -6.77 -3.63
C LEU A 58 -3.59 -5.61 -4.63
N TYR A 59 -2.35 -5.30 -5.00
CA TYR A 59 -2.04 -4.28 -6.00
C TYR A 59 -2.60 -4.65 -7.39
N ALA A 60 -2.46 -5.91 -7.81
CA ALA A 60 -3.03 -6.37 -9.08
C ALA A 60 -4.57 -6.26 -9.11
N LEU A 61 -5.24 -6.55 -7.99
CA LEU A 61 -6.70 -6.39 -7.87
C LEU A 61 -7.12 -4.92 -7.83
N GLY A 62 -6.36 -4.05 -7.16
CA GLY A 62 -6.67 -2.63 -7.04
C GLY A 62 -6.38 -1.83 -8.32
N THR A 63 -5.46 -2.27 -9.17
CA THR A 63 -5.10 -1.51 -10.39
C THR A 63 -6.08 -1.64 -11.55
N VAL A 64 -7.11 -2.48 -11.42
CA VAL A 64 -8.23 -2.59 -12.36
C VAL A 64 -9.40 -1.75 -11.81
N SER A 65 -9.38 -0.46 -12.09
CA SER A 65 -10.44 0.47 -11.67
C SER A 65 -10.62 1.59 -12.68
N ASP A 66 -11.86 2.08 -12.80
CA ASP A 66 -12.20 3.24 -13.65
C ASP A 66 -11.73 4.57 -13.03
N THR A 67 -11.30 4.57 -11.76
CA THR A 67 -10.77 5.76 -11.09
C THR A 67 -9.33 6.04 -11.56
N PRO A 68 -9.05 7.22 -12.13
CA PRO A 68 -7.71 7.53 -12.60
C PRO A 68 -6.75 7.75 -11.44
N LEU A 69 -5.73 6.88 -11.36
CA LEU A 69 -4.62 7.05 -10.41
C LEU A 69 -3.86 8.35 -10.71
N LYS A 70 -3.86 9.29 -9.76
CA LYS A 70 -3.15 10.57 -9.88
C LYS A 70 -1.70 10.46 -9.43
N LYS A 71 -1.44 9.73 -8.34
CA LYS A 71 -0.09 9.63 -7.76
C LYS A 71 0.09 8.34 -6.97
N ILE A 72 1.27 7.74 -7.10
CA ILE A 72 1.76 6.71 -6.19
C ILE A 72 3.17 7.07 -5.72
N GLU A 73 3.36 7.28 -4.41
CA GLU A 73 4.67 7.64 -3.85
C GLU A 73 5.11 6.61 -2.82
N VAL A 74 6.36 6.15 -2.95
CA VAL A 74 7.03 5.33 -1.95
C VAL A 74 8.01 6.20 -1.18
N PHE A 75 7.84 6.24 0.13
CA PHE A 75 8.71 6.91 1.06
C PHE A 75 9.52 5.90 1.86
N ASN A 76 10.83 5.85 1.61
CA ASN A 76 11.70 4.94 2.32
C ASN A 76 13.13 5.51 2.34
N PRO A 77 13.78 5.69 3.50
CA PRO A 77 15.10 6.32 3.59
C PRO A 77 16.23 5.50 2.96
N ASP A 78 15.95 4.28 2.51
CA ASP A 78 16.89 3.43 1.79
C ASP A 78 17.26 4.04 0.42
N ASN A 79 18.57 4.21 0.19
CA ASN A 79 19.15 4.75 -1.04
C ASN A 79 19.88 3.70 -1.91
N SER A 80 19.79 2.41 -1.57
CA SER A 80 20.47 1.29 -2.25
C SER A 80 19.90 0.96 -3.64
N ALA A 81 18.85 1.66 -4.07
CA ALA A 81 18.02 1.36 -5.25
C ALA A 81 17.27 0.01 -5.21
N GLU A 82 17.58 -0.90 -4.28
CA GLU A 82 16.96 -2.23 -4.20
C GLU A 82 15.44 -2.14 -4.02
N ILE A 83 14.99 -1.36 -3.03
CA ILE A 83 13.57 -1.18 -2.73
C ILE A 83 12.87 -0.47 -3.90
N ARG A 84 13.50 0.56 -4.46
CA ARG A 84 13.00 1.26 -5.65
C ARG A 84 12.77 0.29 -6.81
N ASN A 85 13.76 -0.53 -7.14
CA ASN A 85 13.68 -1.50 -8.24
C ASN A 85 12.55 -2.51 -8.03
N ARG A 86 12.32 -2.95 -6.79
CA ARG A 86 11.20 -3.84 -6.45
C ARG A 86 9.86 -3.21 -6.74
N PHE A 87 9.67 -1.94 -6.38
CA PHE A 87 8.43 -1.22 -6.70
C PHE A 87 8.30 -0.99 -8.21
N GLU A 88 9.34 -0.52 -8.89
CA GLU A 88 9.31 -0.31 -10.34
C GLU A 88 8.95 -1.61 -11.10
N SER A 89 9.47 -2.76 -10.66
CA SER A 89 9.12 -4.07 -11.24
C SER A 89 7.67 -4.50 -11.01
N LEU A 90 7.02 -3.97 -9.98
CA LEU A 90 5.61 -4.23 -9.66
C LEU A 90 4.67 -3.33 -10.47
N MET A 91 5.10 -2.10 -10.79
CA MET A 91 4.27 -1.11 -11.46
C MET A 91 4.06 -1.46 -12.95
N GLY A 92 2.82 -1.44 -13.40
CA GLY A 92 2.51 -1.44 -14.84
C GLY A 92 2.85 -0.09 -15.51
N SER A 93 2.84 -0.06 -16.84
CA SER A 93 3.18 1.14 -17.65
C SER A 93 2.32 2.38 -17.35
N GLY A 94 1.09 2.21 -16.88
CA GLY A 94 0.24 3.33 -16.44
C GLY A 94 0.64 3.89 -15.06
N ALA A 95 0.97 3.01 -14.12
CA ALA A 95 1.31 3.41 -12.75
C ALA A 95 2.73 4.00 -12.66
N ILE A 96 3.68 3.48 -13.45
CA ILE A 96 5.07 3.98 -13.45
C ILE A 96 5.14 5.46 -13.85
N ALA A 97 4.25 5.92 -14.74
CA ALA A 97 4.18 7.33 -15.14
C ALA A 97 3.72 8.27 -14.00
N ARG A 98 3.16 7.72 -12.93
CA ARG A 98 2.67 8.44 -11.74
C ARG A 98 3.46 8.09 -10.48
N PHE A 99 4.52 7.30 -10.62
CA PHE A 99 5.32 6.75 -9.52
C PHE A 99 6.50 7.64 -9.17
N ASP A 100 6.68 7.89 -7.87
CA ASP A 100 7.91 8.48 -7.32
C ASP A 100 8.45 7.64 -6.15
N TYR A 101 9.76 7.51 -6.08
CA TYR A 101 10.48 7.02 -4.90
C TYR A 101 11.18 8.17 -4.20
N ILE A 102 10.90 8.36 -2.92
CA ILE A 102 11.31 9.53 -2.14
C ILE A 102 12.07 9.05 -0.90
N PRO A 103 13.37 9.37 -0.75
CA PRO A 103 14.20 8.85 0.33
C PRO A 103 14.01 9.58 1.65
N PHE A 104 12.76 9.71 2.09
CA PHE A 104 12.37 10.45 3.28
C PHE A 104 12.18 9.51 4.48
N LYS A 105 12.44 10.05 5.68
CA LYS A 105 11.99 9.42 6.92
C LYS A 105 10.48 9.64 7.07
N PHE A 106 9.87 8.90 7.99
CA PHE A 106 8.43 8.98 8.25
C PHE A 106 7.95 10.42 8.51
N SER A 107 8.65 11.18 9.35
CA SER A 107 8.30 12.59 9.66
C SER A 107 8.21 13.48 8.42
N ASP A 108 9.18 13.33 7.53
CA ASP A 108 9.32 14.16 6.33
C ASP A 108 8.27 13.74 5.29
N SER A 109 7.97 12.44 5.25
CA SER A 109 6.90 11.84 4.42
C SER A 109 5.54 12.44 4.77
N ILE A 110 5.19 12.49 6.05
CA ILE A 110 3.92 13.08 6.51
C ILE A 110 3.84 14.57 6.14
N SER A 111 4.96 15.29 6.29
CA SER A 111 5.02 16.70 5.95
C SER A 111 4.78 16.93 4.45
N LYS A 112 5.34 16.09 3.59
CA LYS A 112 5.09 16.13 2.14
C LYS A 112 3.65 15.71 1.80
N ILE A 113 3.11 14.65 2.39
CA ILE A 113 1.73 14.19 2.09
C ILE A 113 0.70 15.30 2.36
N LYS A 114 0.88 16.07 3.43
CA LYS A 114 0.00 17.19 3.77
C LYS A 114 -0.08 18.26 2.68
N THR A 115 0.94 18.42 1.83
CA THR A 115 0.89 19.42 0.75
C THR A 115 -0.09 19.05 -0.36
N TYR A 116 -0.48 17.78 -0.47
CA TYR A 116 -1.50 17.33 -1.44
C TYR A 116 -2.93 17.63 -0.99
N PHE A 117 -3.14 17.82 0.32
CA PHE A 117 -4.46 18.03 0.91
C PHE A 117 -4.45 19.28 1.79
N PRO A 118 -4.28 20.47 1.19
CA PRO A 118 -4.38 21.70 1.95
C PRO A 118 -5.76 21.77 2.61
N SER A 119 -5.80 22.15 3.89
CA SER A 119 -7.04 22.43 4.59
C SER A 119 -7.85 23.41 3.76
N LYS A 120 -9.13 23.09 3.49
CA LYS A 120 -10.04 24.08 2.90
C LYS A 120 -10.02 25.35 3.78
N PRO A 121 -9.98 26.54 3.18
CA PRO A 121 -10.02 27.80 3.91
C PRO A 121 -11.29 27.93 4.77
#